data_AF-A0A9R1BG83-F1
#
_entry.id   AF-A0A9R1BG83-F1
#
_cell.length_a   1.000
_cell.length_b   1.000
_cell.length_c   1.000
_cell.angle_alpha   90.00
_cell.angle_beta   90.00
_cell.angle_gamma   90.00
#
_symmetry.space_group_name_H-M   'P 1'
#
loop_
_entity.id
_entity.type
_entity.pdbx_description
1 polymer ?
#
loop_
_entity_poly.entity_id
_entity_poly.type
_entity_poly.pdbx_seq_one_letter_code
_entity_poly.pdbx_strand_id
1 'polypeptide(L)'
;MTDNEVDRFSKLPDDILLNIVERLDITDVARTTILSRRWKQIPAMLSKIIITVGSFEPKHGRGTKLTSHDIARANTTVLEATRSILESRTRRLYTIHLMSMQFYLGDDSIFIGQTVANTIATQKVASVEFVILTEVRTNCYVDDLLSYGKRFMVFFDSCPNAFGGLARLWLENLRLGESDFPKIFSICKQLEFLRL
;
A
#
# COMPACT_ATOMS: atom_id res chain seq x y z
N MET A 1 -15.66 41.08 24.70
CA MET A 1 -15.33 40.86 23.27
C MET A 1 -14.89 39.42 23.14
N THR A 2 -15.80 38.53 22.76
CA THR A 2 -15.44 37.16 22.41
C THR A 2 -14.93 37.20 20.99
N ASP A 3 -13.62 37.07 20.83
CA ASP A 3 -13.00 36.80 19.54
C ASP A 3 -13.48 35.42 19.10
N ASN A 4 -14.61 35.39 18.38
CA ASN A 4 -15.03 34.20 17.65
C ASN A 4 -14.02 34.08 16.50
N GLU A 5 -12.87 33.46 16.78
CA GLU A 5 -12.01 32.93 15.74
C GLU A 5 -12.89 32.09 14.83
N VAL A 6 -13.25 32.67 13.69
CA VAL A 6 -14.09 32.01 12.71
C VAL A 6 -13.34 30.75 12.32
N ASP A 7 -13.88 29.57 12.63
CA ASP A 7 -13.29 28.31 12.21
C ASP A 7 -13.22 28.27 10.67
N ARG A 8 -12.06 28.68 10.13
CA ARG A 8 -11.85 28.83 8.69
C ARG A 8 -11.76 27.47 8.02
N PHE A 9 -11.40 26.41 8.75
CA PHE A 9 -11.35 25.05 8.24
C PHE A 9 -12.74 24.50 7.96
N SER A 10 -13.73 24.82 8.80
CA SER A 10 -15.13 24.44 8.55
C SER A 10 -15.71 25.00 7.25
N LYS A 11 -15.18 26.15 6.78
CA LYS A 11 -15.64 26.87 5.57
C LYS A 11 -14.98 26.41 4.28
N LEU A 12 -13.91 25.61 4.35
CA LEU A 12 -13.23 25.12 3.15
C LEU A 12 -14.15 24.20 2.34
N PRO A 13 -14.16 24.26 1.00
CA PRO A 13 -14.82 23.28 0.14
C PRO A 13 -14.25 21.85 0.27
N ASP A 14 -15.05 20.83 -0.08
CA ASP A 14 -14.64 19.41 0.07
C ASP A 14 -13.43 19.04 -0.79
N ASP A 15 -13.30 19.63 -1.98
CA ASP A 15 -12.16 19.46 -2.87
C ASP A 15 -10.85 19.98 -2.26
N ILE A 16 -10.91 21.06 -1.48
CA ILE A 16 -9.74 21.57 -0.75
C ILE A 16 -9.39 20.64 0.42
N LEU A 17 -10.38 20.16 1.16
CA LEU A 17 -10.16 19.17 2.23
C LEU A 17 -9.54 17.89 1.66
N LEU A 18 -10.05 17.41 0.51
CA LEU A 18 -9.51 16.26 -0.19
C LEU A 18 -8.06 16.50 -0.61
N ASN A 19 -7.74 17.66 -1.16
CA ASN A 19 -6.37 18.00 -1.56
C ASN A 19 -5.39 18.01 -0.38
N ILE A 20 -5.84 18.45 0.80
CA ILE A 20 -5.05 18.41 2.03
C ILE A 20 -4.83 16.96 2.46
N VAL A 21 -5.92 16.19 2.57
CA VAL A 21 -5.87 14.80 3.07
C VAL A 21 -5.08 13.90 2.12
N GLU A 22 -5.14 14.10 0.80
CA GLU A 22 -4.34 13.37 -0.20
C GLU A 22 -2.82 13.58 -0.06
N ARG A 23 -2.38 14.60 0.68
CA ARG A 23 -0.96 14.87 0.95
C ARG A 23 -0.49 14.31 2.29
N LEU A 24 -1.38 13.78 3.10
CA LEU A 24 -1.06 13.20 4.41
C LEU A 24 -0.66 11.73 4.24
N ASP A 25 0.15 11.22 5.17
CA ASP A 25 0.32 9.78 5.30
C ASP A 25 -0.96 9.14 5.84
N ILE A 26 -1.07 7.83 5.65
CA ILE A 26 -2.30 7.11 5.96
C ILE A 26 -2.73 7.17 7.42
N THR A 27 -1.79 7.31 8.35
CA THR A 27 -2.10 7.42 9.78
C THR A 27 -2.70 8.79 10.10
N ASP A 28 -2.18 9.84 9.48
CA ASP A 28 -2.71 11.19 9.61
C ASP A 28 -4.07 11.35 8.90
N VAL A 29 -4.26 10.69 7.74
CA VAL A 29 -5.57 10.56 7.10
C VAL A 29 -6.59 9.98 8.07
N ALA A 30 -6.26 8.86 8.74
CA ALA A 30 -7.15 8.23 9.71
C ALA A 30 -7.49 9.17 10.88
N ARG A 31 -6.51 9.94 11.37
CA ARG A 31 -6.72 10.95 12.42
C ARG A 31 -7.64 12.09 12.00
N THR A 32 -7.67 12.45 10.71
CA THR A 32 -8.61 13.50 10.27
C THR A 32 -10.08 13.10 10.46
N THR A 33 -10.39 11.81 10.49
CA THR A 33 -11.77 11.32 10.59
C THR A 33 -12.48 11.69 11.89
N ILE A 34 -11.72 11.98 12.95
CA ILE A 34 -12.27 12.37 14.26
C ILE A 34 -12.47 13.88 14.42
N LEU A 35 -12.03 14.70 13.45
CA LEU A 35 -12.13 16.16 13.53
C LEU A 35 -13.58 16.65 13.46
N SER A 36 -14.36 16.09 12.52
CA SER A 36 -15.80 16.36 12.43
C SER A 36 -16.52 15.31 11.59
N ARG A 37 -17.86 15.33 11.61
CA ARG A 37 -18.69 14.47 10.76
C ARG A 37 -18.36 14.61 9.26
N ARG A 38 -17.93 15.79 8.83
CA ARG A 38 -17.56 16.07 7.44
C ARG A 38 -16.22 15.40 7.10
N TRP A 39 -15.21 15.58 7.95
CA TRP A 39 -13.88 14.96 7.76
C TRP A 39 -13.92 13.43 7.81
N LYS A 40 -14.86 12.85 8.57
CA LYS A 40 -15.08 11.40 8.61
C LYS A 40 -15.31 10.77 7.24
N GLN A 41 -15.91 11.51 6.30
CA GLN A 41 -16.24 10.98 4.96
C GLN A 41 -15.13 11.23 3.92
N ILE A 42 -14.14 12.09 4.23
CA ILE A 42 -13.11 12.47 3.25
C ILE A 42 -12.25 11.29 2.79
N PRO A 43 -11.80 10.36 3.67
CA PRO A 43 -11.00 9.21 3.21
C PRO A 43 -11.72 8.32 2.18
N ALA A 44 -13.06 8.27 2.23
CA ALA A 44 -13.89 7.52 1.29
C ALA A 44 -13.82 8.09 -0.15
N MET A 45 -13.34 9.33 -0.30
CA MET A 45 -13.30 10.08 -1.57
C MET A 45 -11.90 10.15 -2.18
N LEU A 46 -10.87 9.65 -1.49
CA LEU A 46 -9.48 9.77 -1.93
C LEU A 46 -9.27 9.19 -3.33
N SER A 47 -8.57 9.92 -4.19
CA SER A 47 -8.20 9.41 -5.50
C SER A 47 -6.85 8.72 -5.49
N LYS A 48 -6.03 9.01 -4.48
CA LYS A 48 -4.72 8.39 -4.24
C LYS A 48 -4.72 7.70 -2.88
N ILE A 49 -4.46 6.40 -2.90
CA ILE A 49 -4.34 5.57 -1.69
C ILE A 49 -2.90 5.09 -1.65
N ILE A 50 -2.13 5.66 -0.72
CA ILE A 50 -0.73 5.31 -0.53
C ILE A 50 -0.59 4.82 0.91
N ILE A 51 -0.30 3.53 1.07
CA ILE A 51 -0.14 2.89 2.37
C ILE A 51 1.28 2.34 2.41
N THR A 52 2.05 2.83 3.37
CA THR A 52 3.44 2.41 3.53
C THR A 52 3.66 1.80 4.87
N VAL A 53 4.39 0.69 4.91
CA VAL A 53 4.77 0.04 6.17
C VAL A 53 5.56 0.99 7.08
N GLY A 54 6.35 1.90 6.49
CA GLY A 54 7.07 2.94 7.22
C GLY A 54 6.18 3.93 7.97
N SER A 55 4.90 4.08 7.60
CA SER A 55 3.93 4.90 8.36
C SER A 55 3.64 4.33 9.75
N PHE A 56 3.91 3.05 9.98
CA PHE A 56 3.61 2.34 11.22
C PHE A 56 4.86 1.93 12.01
N GLU A 57 6.05 2.13 11.43
CA GLU A 57 7.29 1.76 12.11
C GLU A 57 7.58 2.69 13.29
N PRO A 58 7.87 2.14 14.48
CA PRO A 58 8.48 2.92 15.55
C PRO A 58 9.80 3.53 15.04
N LYS A 59 10.13 4.75 15.48
CA LYS A 59 11.45 5.36 15.25
C LYS A 59 12.53 4.61 16.04
N HIS A 60 12.81 3.35 15.72
CA HIS A 60 13.85 2.55 16.37
C HIS A 60 15.12 2.52 15.52
N GLY A 61 16.25 2.33 16.20
CA GLY A 61 17.59 2.47 15.67
C GLY A 61 17.80 1.73 14.35
N ARG A 62 18.26 2.47 13.36
CA ARG A 62 18.63 2.00 12.02
C ARG A 62 19.73 0.92 12.16
N GLY A 63 19.40 -0.38 12.04
CA GLY A 63 20.44 -1.41 11.90
C GLY A 63 20.13 -2.85 12.33
N THR A 64 19.02 -3.15 13.01
CA THR A 64 18.70 -4.54 13.40
C THR A 64 17.85 -5.24 12.35
N LYS A 65 18.15 -6.52 12.05
CA LYS A 65 17.33 -7.39 11.19
C LYS A 65 15.92 -7.48 11.77
N LEU A 66 14.89 -7.30 10.93
CA LEU A 66 13.49 -7.47 11.33
C LEU A 66 13.22 -8.93 11.65
N THR A 67 12.51 -9.21 12.74
CA THR A 67 12.04 -10.57 13.01
C THR A 67 10.82 -10.90 12.15
N SER A 68 10.53 -12.19 11.93
CA SER A 68 9.32 -12.61 11.22
C SER A 68 8.05 -12.10 11.90
N HIS A 69 8.06 -11.98 13.23
CA HIS A 69 6.95 -11.42 13.99
C HIS A 69 6.77 -9.92 13.73
N ASP A 70 7.85 -9.15 13.63
CA ASP A 70 7.78 -7.72 13.29
C ASP A 70 7.19 -7.52 11.89
N ILE A 71 7.60 -8.36 10.93
CA ILE A 71 7.07 -8.36 9.57
C ILE A 71 5.58 -8.69 9.54
N ALA A 72 5.17 -9.76 10.21
CA ALA A 72 3.77 -10.17 10.27
C ALA A 72 2.90 -9.06 10.90
N ARG A 73 3.36 -8.46 12.00
CA ARG A 73 2.69 -7.32 12.63
C ARG A 73 2.57 -6.14 11.67
N ALA A 74 3.66 -5.76 11.02
CA ALA A 74 3.69 -4.61 10.13
C ALA A 74 2.78 -4.81 8.90
N ASN A 75 2.79 -6.00 8.31
CA ASN A 75 1.90 -6.37 7.21
C ASN A 75 0.44 -6.42 7.65
N THR A 76 0.16 -6.91 8.85
CA THR A 76 -1.21 -6.89 9.43
C THR A 76 -1.71 -5.46 9.53
N THR A 77 -0.89 -4.53 10.01
CA THR A 77 -1.27 -3.10 10.08
C THR A 77 -1.51 -2.50 8.70
N VAL A 78 -0.66 -2.78 7.70
CA VAL A 78 -0.87 -2.35 6.30
C VAL A 78 -2.19 -2.91 5.76
N LEU A 79 -2.47 -4.19 6.02
CA LEU A 79 -3.68 -4.87 5.58
C LEU A 79 -4.94 -4.27 6.21
N GLU A 80 -4.93 -4.03 7.52
CA GLU A 80 -6.05 -3.44 8.25
C GLU A 80 -6.32 -1.99 7.81
N ALA A 81 -5.27 -1.18 7.64
CA ALA A 81 -5.39 0.17 7.11
C ALA A 81 -5.99 0.16 5.69
N THR A 82 -5.52 -0.77 4.85
CA THR A 82 -6.04 -0.98 3.49
C THR A 82 -7.53 -1.30 3.53
N ARG A 83 -7.94 -2.30 4.31
CA ARG A 83 -9.34 -2.70 4.43
C ARG A 83 -10.20 -1.57 4.96
N SER A 84 -9.79 -0.92 6.04
CA SER A 84 -10.54 0.18 6.68
C SER A 84 -10.85 1.30 5.69
N ILE A 85 -9.85 1.70 4.89
CA ILE A 85 -10.05 2.74 3.87
C ILE A 85 -10.98 2.24 2.80
N LEU A 86 -10.71 1.08 2.21
CA LEU A 86 -11.50 0.55 1.09
C LEU A 86 -12.96 0.25 1.47
N GLU A 87 -13.21 -0.18 2.70
CA GLU A 87 -14.55 -0.44 3.24
C GLU A 87 -15.32 0.87 3.47
N SER A 88 -14.63 1.94 3.87
CA SER A 88 -15.25 3.26 4.01
C SER A 88 -15.67 3.89 2.67
N ARG A 89 -15.11 3.42 1.55
CA ARG A 89 -15.36 3.99 0.21
C ARG A 89 -16.72 3.66 -0.34
N THR A 90 -17.33 4.66 -0.98
CA THR A 90 -18.47 4.42 -1.86
C THR A 90 -17.95 3.96 -3.23
N ARG A 91 -17.87 2.64 -3.42
CA ARG A 91 -17.20 1.91 -4.54
C ARG A 91 -17.42 2.43 -5.97
N ARG A 92 -18.46 3.24 -6.21
CA ARG A 92 -18.90 3.68 -7.55
C ARG A 92 -18.76 5.18 -7.83
N LEU A 93 -18.49 6.01 -6.82
CA LEU A 93 -18.50 7.47 -7.00
C LEU A 93 -17.12 8.03 -7.34
N TYR A 94 -16.06 7.48 -6.75
CA TYR A 94 -14.71 8.05 -6.84
C TYR A 94 -13.71 7.03 -7.40
N THR A 95 -13.08 7.39 -8.52
CA THR A 95 -12.03 6.57 -9.14
C THR A 95 -10.77 6.60 -8.27
N ILE A 96 -10.15 5.45 -8.05
CA ILE A 96 -8.82 5.36 -7.45
C ILE A 96 -7.83 5.53 -8.61
N HIS A 97 -7.26 6.72 -8.74
CA HIS A 97 -6.25 7.01 -9.77
C HIS A 97 -4.91 6.32 -9.46
N LEU A 98 -4.58 6.14 -8.19
CA LEU A 98 -3.38 5.44 -7.76
C LEU A 98 -3.62 4.67 -6.46
N MET A 99 -3.25 3.39 -6.46
CA MET A 99 -3.20 2.55 -5.28
C MET A 99 -1.78 2.00 -5.11
N SER A 100 -1.02 2.58 -4.17
CA SER A 100 0.36 2.18 -3.89
C SER A 100 0.46 1.51 -2.54
N MET A 101 0.94 0.27 -2.51
CA MET A 101 1.15 -0.52 -1.30
C MET A 101 2.62 -0.82 -1.11
N GLN A 102 3.18 -0.36 0.01
CA GLN A 102 4.51 -0.77 0.47
C GLN A 102 4.39 -1.66 1.70
N PHE A 103 4.91 -2.87 1.60
CA PHE A 103 4.82 -3.91 2.64
C PHE A 103 6.04 -4.84 2.58
N TYR A 104 6.20 -5.67 3.61
CA TYR A 104 7.26 -6.66 3.67
C TYR A 104 6.84 -7.97 2.99
N LEU A 105 7.76 -8.61 2.27
CA LEU A 105 7.58 -9.96 1.78
C LEU A 105 7.50 -10.92 2.98
N GLY A 106 6.34 -11.54 3.14
CA GLY A 106 5.96 -12.37 4.29
C GLY A 106 4.78 -13.26 3.91
N ASP A 107 4.46 -14.26 4.72
CA ASP A 107 3.31 -15.14 4.43
C ASP A 107 2.00 -14.33 4.34
N ASP A 108 1.87 -13.29 5.17
CA ASP A 108 0.71 -12.39 5.19
C ASP A 108 0.60 -11.48 3.96
N SER A 109 1.66 -11.37 3.13
CA SER A 109 1.64 -10.54 1.92
C SER A 109 0.56 -10.98 0.94
N ILE A 110 0.21 -12.28 0.94
CA ILE A 110 -0.88 -12.85 0.14
C ILE A 110 -2.20 -12.15 0.45
N PHE A 111 -2.50 -11.87 1.72
CA PHE A 111 -3.76 -11.21 2.08
C PHE A 111 -3.83 -9.76 1.61
N ILE A 112 -2.67 -9.07 1.53
CA ILE A 112 -2.58 -7.74 0.93
C ILE A 112 -2.86 -7.84 -0.57
N GLY A 113 -2.20 -8.78 -1.27
CA GLY A 113 -2.43 -9.03 -2.69
C GLY A 113 -3.89 -9.39 -3.01
N GLN A 114 -4.52 -10.27 -2.23
CA GLN A 114 -5.94 -10.61 -2.37
C GLN A 114 -6.86 -9.40 -2.15
N THR A 115 -6.56 -8.56 -1.16
CA THR A 115 -7.33 -7.33 -0.90
C THR A 115 -7.24 -6.36 -2.08
N VAL A 116 -6.06 -6.21 -2.67
CA VAL A 116 -5.83 -5.40 -3.87
C VAL A 116 -6.55 -6.00 -5.08
N ALA A 117 -6.44 -7.31 -5.31
CA ALA A 117 -7.15 -7.99 -6.40
C ALA A 117 -8.67 -7.79 -6.31
N ASN A 118 -9.24 -7.97 -5.12
CA ASN A 118 -10.67 -7.72 -4.88
C ASN A 118 -11.05 -6.26 -5.14
N THR A 119 -10.15 -5.32 -4.82
CA THR A 119 -10.37 -3.90 -5.08
C THR A 119 -10.39 -3.59 -6.57
N ILE A 120 -9.43 -4.11 -7.33
CA ILE A 120 -9.38 -3.98 -8.80
C ILE A 120 -10.66 -4.56 -9.42
N ALA A 121 -11.15 -5.70 -8.91
CA ALA A 121 -12.35 -6.34 -9.44
C ALA A 121 -13.66 -5.61 -9.10
N THR A 122 -13.70 -4.84 -8.00
CA THR A 122 -14.94 -4.24 -7.47
C THR A 122 -15.01 -2.72 -7.58
N GLN A 123 -13.89 -2.05 -7.81
CA GLN A 123 -13.77 -0.59 -7.86
C GLN A 123 -13.04 -0.17 -9.14
N LYS A 124 -13.26 1.09 -9.54
CA LYS A 124 -12.53 1.67 -10.67
C LYS A 124 -11.13 2.10 -10.21
N VAL A 125 -10.13 1.26 -10.47
CA VAL A 125 -8.72 1.50 -10.16
C VAL A 125 -7.96 1.74 -11.47
N ALA A 126 -7.27 2.87 -11.58
CA ALA A 126 -6.55 3.24 -12.80
C ALA A 126 -5.10 2.75 -12.80
N SER A 127 -4.45 2.72 -11.63
CA SER A 127 -3.06 2.28 -11.50
C SER A 127 -2.82 1.66 -10.12
N VAL A 128 -2.05 0.57 -10.11
CA VAL A 128 -1.64 -0.15 -8.90
C VAL A 128 -0.13 -0.26 -8.87
N GLU A 129 0.45 -0.02 -7.70
CA GLU A 129 1.89 -0.08 -7.47
C GLU A 129 2.19 -0.90 -6.21
N PHE A 130 3.17 -1.81 -6.33
CA PHE A 130 3.69 -2.58 -5.21
C PHE A 130 5.15 -2.24 -4.98
N VAL A 131 5.48 -1.94 -3.72
CA VAL A 131 6.84 -1.81 -3.22
C VAL A 131 7.05 -2.88 -2.16
N ILE A 132 7.78 -3.93 -2.52
CA ILE A 132 7.96 -5.12 -1.69
C ILE A 132 9.34 -5.09 -1.09
N LEU A 133 9.38 -4.97 0.24
CA LEU A 133 10.60 -4.94 1.03
C LEU A 133 10.92 -6.35 1.57
N THR A 134 12.19 -6.65 1.82
CA THR A 134 12.59 -7.88 2.53
C THR A 134 13.13 -7.56 3.92
N GLU A 135 13.37 -8.61 4.70
CA GLU A 135 13.72 -8.55 6.14
C GLU A 135 15.10 -7.93 6.41
N VAL A 136 15.97 -7.94 5.39
CA VAL A 136 17.38 -7.54 5.50
C VAL A 136 17.58 -6.20 4.78
N ARG A 137 17.91 -5.16 5.54
CA ARG A 137 18.25 -3.82 5.00
C ARG A 137 19.72 -3.69 4.58
N THR A 138 20.62 -4.54 5.13
CA THR A 138 22.07 -4.55 4.85
C THR A 138 22.65 -5.96 5.07
N ASN A 139 23.61 -6.39 4.25
CA ASN A 139 24.27 -7.71 4.29
C ASN A 139 23.37 -8.91 3.92
N CYS A 140 22.94 -8.97 2.67
CA CYS A 140 22.21 -10.11 2.10
C CYS A 140 23.21 -11.10 1.47
N TYR A 141 23.18 -12.37 1.86
CA TYR A 141 23.95 -13.41 1.18
C TYR A 141 23.21 -13.87 -0.08
N VAL A 142 23.94 -14.48 -1.03
CA VAL A 142 23.33 -14.97 -2.29
C VAL A 142 22.18 -15.95 -2.03
N ASP A 143 22.30 -16.80 -1.01
CA ASP A 143 21.25 -17.75 -0.63
C ASP A 143 19.99 -17.06 -0.10
N ASP A 144 20.14 -15.96 0.64
CA ASP A 144 19.02 -15.15 1.12
C ASP A 144 18.28 -14.52 -0.08
N LEU A 145 19.01 -13.95 -1.05
CA LEU A 145 18.43 -13.35 -2.26
C LEU A 145 17.59 -14.37 -3.06
N LEU A 146 18.10 -15.60 -3.21
CA LEU A 146 17.39 -16.68 -3.91
C LEU A 146 16.17 -17.17 -3.11
N SER A 147 16.29 -17.23 -1.78
CA SER A 147 15.15 -17.57 -0.90
C SER A 147 14.03 -16.53 -1.01
N TYR A 148 14.37 -15.24 -1.01
CA TYR A 148 13.40 -14.17 -1.22
C TYR A 148 12.79 -14.20 -2.63
N GLY A 149 13.58 -14.55 -3.66
CA GLY A 149 13.05 -14.77 -5.01
C GLY A 149 11.98 -15.86 -5.04
N LYS A 150 12.25 -17.02 -4.43
CA LYS A 150 11.28 -18.12 -4.31
C LYS A 150 10.01 -17.69 -3.55
N ARG A 151 10.16 -17.00 -2.42
CA ARG A 151 9.04 -16.49 -1.62
C ARG A 151 8.19 -15.49 -2.41
N PHE A 152 8.84 -14.60 -3.17
CA PHE A 152 8.15 -13.69 -4.06
C PHE A 152 7.34 -14.45 -5.12
N MET A 153 7.90 -15.48 -5.74
CA MET A 153 7.18 -16.28 -6.74
C MET A 153 5.97 -17.00 -6.14
N VAL A 154 6.04 -17.48 -4.89
CA VAL A 154 4.86 -18.01 -4.17
C VAL A 154 3.78 -16.96 -3.99
N PHE A 155 4.15 -15.74 -3.57
CA PHE A 155 3.21 -14.62 -3.45
C PHE A 155 2.61 -14.24 -4.81
N PHE A 156 3.44 -14.17 -5.84
CA PHE A 156 3.07 -13.87 -7.22
C PHE A 156 2.01 -14.84 -7.75
N ASP A 157 2.26 -16.14 -7.58
CA ASP A 157 1.37 -17.22 -8.01
C ASP A 157 0.05 -17.25 -7.24
N SER A 158 0.06 -16.76 -5.99
CA SER A 158 -1.12 -16.71 -5.14
C SER A 158 -2.08 -15.56 -5.48
N CYS A 159 -1.59 -14.51 -6.16
CA CYS A 159 -2.35 -13.28 -6.41
C CYS A 159 -2.31 -12.81 -7.87
N PRO A 160 -2.54 -13.67 -8.88
CA PRO A 160 -2.33 -13.32 -10.29
C PRO A 160 -3.19 -12.13 -10.76
N ASN A 161 -4.40 -11.97 -10.20
CA ASN A 161 -5.27 -10.84 -10.52
C ASN A 161 -4.75 -9.49 -10.01
N ALA A 162 -4.06 -9.47 -8.86
CA ALA A 162 -3.43 -8.26 -8.36
C ALA A 162 -2.28 -7.84 -9.28
N PHE A 163 -1.43 -8.80 -9.64
CA PHE A 163 -0.30 -8.59 -10.54
C PHE A 163 -0.72 -8.27 -11.97
N GLY A 164 -1.85 -8.82 -12.44
CA GLY A 164 -2.37 -8.53 -13.77
C GLY A 164 -2.81 -7.08 -13.98
N GLY A 165 -3.21 -6.39 -12.90
CA GLY A 165 -3.54 -4.96 -12.90
C GLY A 165 -2.40 -4.06 -12.41
N LEU A 166 -1.19 -4.60 -12.22
CA LEU A 166 -0.06 -3.89 -11.63
C LEU A 166 0.66 -3.05 -12.69
N ALA A 167 0.80 -1.74 -12.43
CA ALA A 167 1.52 -0.80 -13.29
C ALA A 167 2.99 -0.66 -12.89
N ARG A 168 3.30 -0.73 -11.59
CA ARG A 168 4.68 -0.68 -11.10
C ARG A 168 4.96 -1.73 -10.07
N LEU A 169 6.12 -2.38 -10.21
CA LEU A 169 6.65 -3.32 -9.25
C LEU A 169 8.06 -2.92 -8.85
N TRP A 170 8.27 -2.72 -7.55
CA TRP A 170 9.58 -2.50 -6.96
C TRP A 170 9.85 -3.64 -5.99
N LEU A 171 10.93 -4.37 -6.25
CA LEU A 171 11.46 -5.42 -5.40
C LEU A 171 12.83 -4.98 -4.89
N GLU A 172 13.14 -5.31 -3.63
CA GLU A 172 14.47 -5.07 -3.06
C GLU A 172 15.06 -6.38 -2.55
N ASN A 173 16.38 -6.51 -2.63
CA ASN A 173 17.13 -7.59 -1.98
C ASN A 173 16.59 -8.98 -2.31
N LEU A 174 16.26 -9.25 -3.57
CA LEU A 174 15.92 -10.58 -4.06
C LEU A 174 16.51 -10.84 -5.44
N ARG A 175 16.65 -12.12 -5.79
CA ARG A 175 17.10 -12.55 -7.11
C ARG A 175 16.08 -13.52 -7.71
N LEU A 176 15.55 -13.14 -8.87
CA LEU A 176 14.67 -13.98 -9.67
C LEU A 176 15.50 -14.90 -10.58
N GLY A 177 15.00 -16.10 -10.82
CA GLY A 177 15.53 -17.00 -11.83
C GLY A 177 15.19 -16.52 -13.24
N GLU A 178 15.97 -16.95 -14.24
CA GLU A 178 15.72 -16.59 -15.65
C GLU A 178 14.33 -17.06 -16.12
N SER A 179 13.85 -18.19 -15.60
CA SER A 179 12.51 -18.73 -15.89
C SER A 179 11.36 -17.94 -15.27
N ASP A 180 11.63 -17.08 -14.28
CA ASP A 180 10.59 -16.33 -13.56
C ASP A 180 10.10 -15.12 -14.37
N PHE A 181 11.00 -14.46 -15.10
CA PHE A 181 10.68 -13.28 -15.89
C PHE A 181 9.59 -13.52 -16.96
N PRO A 182 9.66 -14.57 -17.80
CA PRO A 182 8.59 -14.89 -18.73
C PRO A 182 7.24 -15.06 -18.03
N LYS A 183 7.22 -15.68 -16.85
CA LYS A 183 6.00 -15.86 -16.06
C LYS A 183 5.45 -14.51 -15.57
N ILE A 184 6.33 -13.65 -15.04
CA ILE A 184 5.96 -12.30 -14.58
C ILE A 184 5.34 -11.50 -15.71
N PHE A 185 6.01 -11.41 -16.85
CA PHE A 185 5.52 -10.65 -17.99
C PHE A 185 4.28 -11.25 -18.66
N SER A 186 4.06 -12.56 -18.52
CA SER A 186 2.83 -13.20 -19.02
C SER A 186 1.56 -12.77 -18.26
N ILE A 187 1.70 -12.48 -16.96
CA ILE A 187 0.59 -12.10 -16.08
C ILE A 187 0.48 -10.57 -15.97
N CYS A 188 1.59 -9.87 -15.72
CA CYS A 188 1.62 -8.41 -15.49
C CYS A 188 1.48 -7.60 -16.79
N LYS A 189 0.35 -7.74 -17.48
CA LYS A 189 0.11 -7.11 -18.79
C LYS A 189 0.05 -5.58 -18.77
N GLN A 190 -0.13 -5.00 -17.59
CA GLN A 190 -0.20 -3.54 -17.39
C GLN A 190 1.11 -2.96 -16.84
N LEU A 191 2.16 -3.77 -16.70
CA LEU A 191 3.40 -3.35 -16.05
C LEU A 191 4.17 -2.37 -16.94
N GLU A 192 4.31 -1.14 -16.46
CA GLU A 192 5.06 -0.06 -17.08
C GLU A 192 6.48 0.04 -16.52
N PHE A 193 6.67 -0.38 -15.26
CA PHE A 193 7.95 -0.24 -14.57
C PHE A 193 8.23 -1.43 -13.64
N LEU A 194 9.41 -2.01 -13.81
CA LEU A 194 9.97 -3.03 -12.92
C LEU A 194 11.31 -2.53 -12.37
N ARG A 195 11.46 -2.51 -11.05
CA ARG A 195 12.73 -2.30 -10.36
C ARG A 195 13.06 -3.53 -9.52
N LEU A 196 14.31 -3.96 -9.63
CA LEU A 196 14.93 -5.05 -8.88
C LEU A 196 16.16 -4.53 -8.14
#